data_AF-A0A7K1XVH4-F1
#
_entry.id   AF-A0A7K1XVH4-F1
#
_cell.length_a   1.000
_cell.length_b   1.000
_cell.length_c   1.000
_cell.angle_alpha   90.00
_cell.angle_beta   90.00
_cell.angle_gamma   90.00
#
_symmetry.space_group_name_H-M   'P 1'
#
loop_
_entity.id
_entity.type
_entity.pdbx_description
1 polymer ?
#
loop_
_entity_poly.entity_id
_entity_poly.type
_entity_poly.pdbx_seq_one_letter_code
_entity_poly.pdbx_strand_id
1 'polypeptide(L)'
;MKKALIVGINNYPRAPLNGCINDAAEVSSYLKTHGDGSPNFAVKLETDVPTKAKLKALIEELFKGDSEAALLYFSGHGYTDATGGYLVTPDFERYDEGVSMDAILVLANKSVIRNKVIILDCCHSGAFGTPATLGQVITQIGSGVTILTACRDNEPSMERDGHGIFTRLLLHALSGGAADLTGHITPGSVYAHIDQALGEWGQRPVFKTNVSQFISLRKINPPIPLDVLRRLTEYFTAPQDKFALDPSFEKTNVKDATPHITKPYATPENVRRFGELQQLEGVGLVVPNDTRHMFFAAMESKSCSLTALGHHYWNLVKAEKI
;
A
#
# COMPACT_ATOMS: atom_id res chain seq x y z
N MET A 1 -19.16 -5.23 0.72
CA MET A 1 -18.92 -4.51 -0.55
C MET A 1 -18.08 -3.27 -0.25
N LYS A 2 -17.05 -3.01 -1.06
CA LYS A 2 -16.21 -1.82 -0.96
C LYS A 2 -16.53 -0.86 -2.11
N LYS A 3 -16.64 0.44 -1.84
CA LYS A 3 -16.95 1.46 -2.86
C LYS A 3 -15.88 2.54 -2.87
N ALA A 4 -15.59 3.09 -4.04
CA ALA A 4 -14.65 4.19 -4.17
C ALA A 4 -15.18 5.28 -5.11
N LEU A 5 -15.00 6.54 -4.73
CA LEU A 5 -15.15 7.69 -5.59
C LEU A 5 -13.76 8.23 -5.90
N ILE A 6 -13.42 8.27 -7.18
CA ILE A 6 -12.12 8.68 -7.70
C ILE A 6 -12.35 9.90 -8.56
N VAL A 7 -11.79 11.04 -8.17
CA VAL A 7 -12.02 12.34 -8.83
C VAL A 7 -10.71 12.91 -9.34
N GLY A 8 -10.68 13.31 -10.60
CA GLY A 8 -9.56 14.04 -11.20
C GLY A 8 -10.07 15.28 -11.93
N ILE A 9 -9.56 16.46 -11.60
CA ILE A 9 -9.98 17.72 -12.24
C ILE A 9 -8.76 18.39 -12.84
N ASN A 10 -8.80 18.60 -14.16
CA ASN A 10 -7.80 19.32 -14.94
C ASN A 10 -8.33 20.69 -15.39
N ASN A 11 -9.59 20.73 -15.81
CA ASN A 11 -10.20 21.88 -16.47
C ASN A 11 -10.66 22.94 -15.46
N TYR A 12 -9.73 23.77 -15.00
CA TYR A 12 -10.01 25.00 -14.26
C TYR A 12 -9.90 26.20 -15.19
N PRO A 13 -10.92 27.07 -15.30
CA PRO A 13 -10.92 28.20 -16.23
C PRO A 13 -9.73 29.15 -16.08
N ARG A 14 -9.22 29.33 -14.85
CA ARG A 14 -8.17 30.30 -14.52
C ARG A 14 -6.80 29.65 -14.21
N ALA A 15 -6.72 28.33 -14.03
CA ALA A 15 -5.50 27.63 -13.59
C ALA A 15 -5.52 26.14 -13.98
N PRO A 16 -5.49 25.80 -15.29
CA PRO A 16 -5.63 24.41 -15.73
C PRO A 16 -4.48 23.51 -15.24
N LEU A 17 -4.78 22.23 -15.05
CA LEU A 17 -3.83 21.15 -14.76
C LEU A 17 -3.89 20.10 -15.89
N ASN A 18 -2.87 19.23 -15.98
CA ASN A 18 -2.80 18.22 -17.05
C ASN A 18 -2.75 16.77 -16.54
N GLY A 19 -2.15 16.51 -15.37
CA GLY A 19 -2.02 15.14 -14.83
C GLY A 19 -3.21 14.55 -14.07
N CYS A 20 -4.13 15.35 -13.52
CA CYS A 20 -5.09 14.86 -12.50
C CYS A 20 -6.13 13.86 -13.04
N ILE A 21 -6.54 14.00 -14.30
CA ILE A 21 -7.43 13.01 -14.94
C ILE A 21 -6.70 11.68 -15.14
N ASN A 22 -5.43 11.71 -15.55
CA ASN A 22 -4.61 10.52 -15.75
C ASN A 22 -4.35 9.80 -14.41
N ASP A 23 -4.01 10.57 -13.37
CA ASP A 23 -3.86 10.11 -12.00
C ASP A 23 -5.12 9.37 -11.51
N ALA A 24 -6.30 9.99 -11.68
CA ALA A 24 -7.58 9.38 -11.31
C ALA A 24 -7.90 8.12 -12.13
N ALA A 25 -7.59 8.09 -13.43
CA ALA A 25 -7.82 6.92 -14.27
C ALA A 25 -6.99 5.71 -13.84
N GLU A 26 -5.70 5.90 -13.55
CA GLU A 26 -4.80 4.83 -13.11
C GLU A 26 -5.17 4.32 -11.71
N VAL A 27 -5.42 5.21 -10.75
CA VAL A 27 -5.87 4.82 -9.41
C VAL A 27 -7.19 4.05 -9.47
N SER A 28 -8.12 4.47 -10.32
CA SER A 28 -9.38 3.76 -10.61
C SER A 28 -9.13 2.35 -11.15
N SER A 29 -8.21 2.19 -12.11
CA SER A 29 -7.82 0.89 -12.67
C SER A 29 -7.30 -0.06 -11.60
N TYR A 30 -6.36 0.40 -10.77
CA TYR A 30 -5.76 -0.41 -9.70
C TYR A 30 -6.73 -0.80 -8.59
N LEU A 31 -7.69 0.06 -8.25
CA LEU A 31 -8.65 -0.21 -7.17
C LEU A 31 -9.80 -1.11 -7.62
N LYS A 32 -10.12 -1.19 -8.92
CA LYS A 32 -11.18 -2.08 -9.44
C LYS A 32 -10.88 -3.56 -9.23
N THR A 33 -9.61 -3.96 -9.28
CA THR A 33 -9.22 -5.37 -9.20
C THR A 33 -8.05 -5.62 -8.24
N HIS A 34 -8.02 -6.82 -7.70
CA HIS A 34 -6.83 -7.37 -7.05
C HIS A 34 -5.77 -7.75 -8.09
N GLY A 35 -4.55 -8.06 -7.64
CA GLY A 35 -3.44 -8.46 -8.51
C GLY A 35 -3.68 -9.78 -9.25
N ASP A 36 -4.62 -10.60 -8.78
CA ASP A 36 -5.09 -11.83 -9.46
C ASP A 36 -6.21 -11.56 -10.48
N GLY A 37 -6.63 -10.31 -10.65
CA GLY A 37 -7.72 -9.90 -11.54
C GLY A 37 -9.13 -10.01 -10.95
N SER A 38 -9.29 -10.53 -9.74
CA SER A 38 -10.60 -10.59 -9.08
C SER A 38 -11.13 -9.19 -8.71
N PRO A 39 -12.46 -8.98 -8.64
CA PRO A 39 -13.04 -7.68 -8.29
C PRO A 39 -12.66 -7.20 -6.87
N ASN A 40 -12.46 -5.90 -6.68
CA ASN A 40 -12.08 -5.29 -5.40
C ASN A 40 -13.05 -4.16 -4.97
N PHE A 41 -12.83 -2.92 -5.42
CA PHE A 41 -13.75 -1.80 -5.19
C PHE A 41 -14.74 -1.63 -6.34
N ALA A 42 -16.00 -1.34 -6.01
CA ALA A 42 -16.93 -0.73 -6.95
C ALA A 42 -16.54 0.74 -7.12
N VAL A 43 -15.85 1.05 -8.22
CA VAL A 43 -15.27 2.39 -8.47
C VAL A 43 -16.19 3.26 -9.32
N LYS A 44 -16.47 4.47 -8.83
CA LYS A 44 -17.06 5.59 -9.57
C LYS A 44 -15.94 6.59 -9.91
N LEU A 45 -15.59 6.69 -11.18
CA LEU A 45 -14.59 7.63 -11.69
C LEU A 45 -15.31 8.86 -12.25
N GLU A 46 -14.95 10.04 -11.76
CA GLU A 46 -15.53 11.32 -12.19
C GLU A 46 -14.39 12.27 -12.57
N THR A 47 -14.45 12.82 -13.78
CA THR A 47 -13.40 13.71 -14.31
C THR A 47 -13.97 15.08 -14.62
N ASP A 48 -13.21 16.13 -14.38
CA ASP A 48 -13.60 17.53 -14.64
C ASP A 48 -15.00 17.87 -14.08
N VAL A 49 -15.24 17.45 -12.84
CA VAL A 49 -16.47 17.78 -12.12
C VAL A 49 -16.63 19.30 -12.07
N PRO A 50 -17.69 19.87 -12.67
CA PRO A 50 -17.71 21.29 -13.01
C PRO A 50 -18.03 22.20 -11.83
N THR A 51 -18.69 21.67 -10.79
CA THR A 51 -19.20 22.50 -9.69
C THR A 51 -18.95 21.92 -8.31
N LYS A 52 -18.81 22.81 -7.33
CA LYS A 52 -18.78 22.50 -5.90
C LYS A 52 -19.98 21.66 -5.47
N ALA A 53 -21.17 22.03 -5.94
CA ALA A 53 -22.41 21.33 -5.61
C ALA A 53 -22.40 19.87 -6.10
N LYS A 54 -21.91 19.63 -7.33
CA LYS A 54 -21.81 18.29 -7.89
C LYS A 54 -20.78 17.44 -7.15
N LEU A 55 -19.59 17.99 -6.87
CA LEU A 55 -18.55 17.29 -6.12
C LEU A 55 -19.03 16.92 -4.72
N LYS A 56 -19.67 17.86 -4.01
CA LYS A 56 -20.23 17.60 -2.68
C LYS A 56 -21.30 16.50 -2.72
N ALA A 57 -22.20 16.51 -3.70
CA ALA A 57 -23.22 15.47 -3.84
C ALA A 57 -22.62 14.07 -4.05
N LEU A 58 -21.56 13.97 -4.85
CA LEU A 58 -20.83 12.72 -5.08
C LEU A 58 -20.17 12.21 -3.79
N ILE A 59 -19.53 13.09 -3.03
CA ILE A 59 -18.89 12.74 -1.75
C ILE A 59 -19.93 12.32 -0.70
N GLU A 60 -21.06 13.02 -0.63
CA GLU A 60 -22.18 12.62 0.23
C GLU A 60 -22.74 11.25 -0.16
N GLU A 61 -22.85 10.94 -1.46
CA GLU A 61 -23.26 9.63 -1.96
C GLU A 61 -22.27 8.52 -1.57
N LEU A 62 -20.96 8.78 -1.68
CA LEU A 62 -19.91 7.83 -1.32
C LEU A 62 -20.04 7.37 0.14
N PHE A 63 -20.29 8.31 1.06
CA PHE A 63 -20.35 8.01 2.50
C PHE A 63 -21.73 7.56 2.99
N LYS A 64 -22.70 7.35 2.09
CA LYS A 64 -24.04 6.82 2.42
C LYS A 64 -24.10 5.29 2.36
N GLY A 65 -25.06 4.76 3.13
CA GLY A 65 -25.40 3.34 3.14
C GLY A 65 -24.47 2.50 4.01
N ASP A 66 -24.68 1.19 3.94
CA ASP A 66 -23.88 0.19 4.65
C ASP A 66 -22.93 -0.49 3.66
N SER A 67 -21.64 -0.33 3.89
CA SER A 67 -20.56 -0.88 3.07
C SER A 67 -19.38 -1.17 3.98
N GLU A 68 -18.55 -2.12 3.57
CA GLU A 68 -17.38 -2.52 4.34
C GLU A 68 -16.34 -1.39 4.37
N ALA A 69 -16.19 -0.72 3.23
CA ALA A 69 -15.29 0.41 3.07
C ALA A 69 -15.79 1.42 2.03
N ALA A 70 -15.47 2.69 2.26
CA ALA A 70 -15.62 3.80 1.32
C ALA A 70 -14.25 4.48 1.14
N LEU A 71 -13.83 4.66 -0.11
CA LEU A 71 -12.60 5.36 -0.44
C LEU A 71 -12.89 6.61 -1.29
N LEU A 72 -12.43 7.77 -0.83
CA LEU A 72 -12.36 8.99 -1.63
C LEU A 72 -10.92 9.16 -2.11
N TYR A 73 -10.72 9.27 -3.42
CA TYR A 73 -9.49 9.77 -4.00
C TYR A 73 -9.78 11.06 -4.75
N PHE A 74 -9.00 12.10 -4.53
CA PHE A 74 -9.10 13.37 -5.25
C PHE A 74 -7.74 13.82 -5.74
N SER A 75 -7.66 14.19 -7.02
CA SER A 75 -6.52 14.84 -7.65
C SER A 75 -6.96 16.16 -8.28
N GLY A 76 -6.32 17.26 -7.90
CA GLY A 76 -6.70 18.61 -8.38
C GLY A 76 -6.06 19.74 -7.59
N HIS A 77 -6.64 20.94 -7.66
CA HIS A 77 -6.20 22.07 -6.84
C HIS A 77 -6.69 21.93 -5.40
N GLY A 78 -5.80 22.24 -4.46
CA GLY A 78 -6.12 22.40 -3.05
C GLY A 78 -5.92 23.86 -2.63
N TYR A 79 -6.77 24.34 -1.75
CA TYR A 79 -6.63 25.67 -1.15
C TYR A 79 -6.72 25.59 0.36
N THR A 80 -5.96 26.42 1.07
CA THR A 80 -5.99 26.50 2.52
C THR A 80 -5.94 27.95 2.95
N ASP A 81 -6.85 28.35 3.84
CA ASP A 81 -6.84 29.66 4.47
C ASP A 81 -6.97 29.54 6.00
N ALA A 82 -7.24 30.67 6.67
CA ALA A 82 -7.42 30.70 8.12
C ALA A 82 -8.65 29.92 8.62
N THR A 83 -9.60 29.61 7.74
CA THR A 83 -10.86 28.92 8.05
C THR A 83 -10.82 27.43 7.77
N GLY A 84 -9.93 26.97 6.89
CA GLY A 84 -9.68 25.54 6.67
C GLY A 84 -9.08 25.21 5.31
N GLY A 85 -9.17 23.93 4.95
CA GLY A 85 -8.75 23.40 3.65
C GLY A 85 -9.93 23.08 2.72
N TYR A 86 -9.71 23.22 1.41
CA TYR A 86 -10.72 23.09 0.37
C TYR A 86 -10.20 22.27 -0.81
N LEU A 87 -11.05 21.38 -1.34
CA LEU A 87 -10.91 20.81 -2.67
C LEU A 87 -11.50 21.79 -3.67
N VAL A 88 -10.64 22.43 -4.48
CA VAL A 88 -11.06 23.49 -5.40
C VAL A 88 -11.84 22.91 -6.56
N THR A 89 -12.91 23.59 -6.98
CA THR A 89 -13.72 23.19 -8.14
C THR A 89 -13.65 24.24 -9.27
N PRO A 90 -13.96 23.88 -10.52
CA PRO A 90 -13.86 24.80 -11.66
C PRO A 90 -14.71 26.08 -11.55
N ASP A 91 -15.81 26.03 -10.78
CA ASP A 91 -16.71 27.15 -10.47
C ASP A 91 -16.25 28.02 -9.28
N PHE A 92 -15.00 27.88 -8.85
CA PHE A 92 -14.49 28.63 -7.70
C PHE A 92 -14.61 30.15 -7.88
N GLU A 93 -14.98 30.83 -6.81
CA GLU A 93 -14.90 32.28 -6.69
C GLU A 93 -14.18 32.65 -5.39
N ARG A 94 -13.78 33.91 -5.26
CA ARG A 94 -13.14 34.40 -4.03
C ARG A 94 -14.10 34.19 -2.85
N TYR A 95 -13.65 33.51 -1.80
CA TYR A 95 -14.44 33.10 -0.62
C TYR A 95 -15.45 31.95 -0.87
N ASP A 96 -15.41 31.32 -2.05
CA ASP A 96 -16.13 30.10 -2.36
C ASP A 96 -15.24 29.18 -3.21
N GLU A 97 -14.17 28.68 -2.59
CA GLU A 97 -13.08 28.00 -3.30
C GLU A 97 -13.46 26.59 -3.75
N GLY A 98 -14.38 25.93 -3.03
CA GLY A 98 -14.82 24.57 -3.34
C GLY A 98 -15.34 23.81 -2.12
N VAL A 99 -15.14 22.48 -2.10
CA VAL A 99 -15.63 21.62 -1.02
C VAL A 99 -14.66 21.61 0.16
N SER A 100 -15.11 22.09 1.32
CA SER A 100 -14.34 22.06 2.56
C SER A 100 -13.96 20.63 2.95
N MET A 101 -12.68 20.41 3.25
CA MET A 101 -12.16 19.14 3.74
C MET A 101 -12.73 18.77 5.11
N ASP A 102 -13.06 19.75 5.95
CA ASP A 102 -13.77 19.51 7.21
C ASP A 102 -15.19 19.01 6.97
N ALA A 103 -15.89 19.54 5.97
CA ALA A 103 -17.20 19.03 5.58
C ALA A 103 -17.11 17.56 5.11
N ILE A 104 -16.07 17.21 4.35
CA ILE A 104 -15.80 15.82 3.94
C ILE A 104 -15.56 14.94 5.18
N LEU A 105 -14.77 15.42 6.14
CA LEU A 105 -14.47 14.69 7.36
C LEU A 105 -15.73 14.50 8.23
N VAL A 106 -16.58 15.52 8.33
CA VAL A 106 -17.88 15.41 9.02
C VAL A 106 -18.77 14.36 8.36
N LEU A 107 -18.83 14.32 7.03
CA LEU A 107 -19.58 13.29 6.30
C LEU A 107 -19.01 11.89 6.55
N ALA A 108 -17.69 11.73 6.49
CA ALA A 108 -17.02 10.48 6.81
C ALA A 108 -17.32 10.06 8.26
N ASN A 109 -17.15 10.95 9.24
CA ASN A 109 -17.39 10.66 10.66
C ASN A 109 -18.83 10.24 10.94
N LYS A 110 -19.82 10.86 10.27
CA LYS A 110 -21.24 10.51 10.39
C LYS A 110 -21.62 9.21 9.67
N SER A 111 -20.79 8.73 8.75
CA SER A 111 -21.02 7.48 8.03
C SER A 111 -20.89 6.27 8.95
N VAL A 112 -21.86 5.37 8.85
CA VAL A 112 -21.88 4.06 9.54
C VAL A 112 -20.90 3.04 8.92
N ILE A 113 -20.32 3.36 7.76
CA ILE A 113 -19.32 2.53 7.08
C ILE A 113 -18.13 2.31 8.01
N ARG A 114 -17.68 1.06 8.12
CA ARG A 114 -16.62 0.68 9.07
C ARG A 114 -15.27 1.30 8.74
N ASN A 115 -14.93 1.43 7.46
CA ASN A 115 -13.64 1.95 7.01
C ASN A 115 -13.84 3.06 5.98
N LYS A 116 -13.43 4.28 6.32
CA LYS A 116 -13.47 5.44 5.44
C LYS A 116 -12.04 5.88 5.16
N VAL A 117 -11.61 5.76 3.91
CA VAL A 117 -10.26 6.15 3.47
C VAL A 117 -10.38 7.39 2.61
N ILE A 118 -9.61 8.43 2.91
CA ILE A 118 -9.57 9.68 2.14
C ILE A 118 -8.13 9.88 1.68
N ILE A 119 -7.91 9.91 0.37
CA ILE A 119 -6.61 10.12 -0.26
C ILE A 119 -6.68 11.40 -1.09
N LEU A 120 -5.87 12.40 -0.79
CA LEU A 120 -5.89 13.69 -1.47
C LEU A 120 -4.53 13.97 -2.11
N ASP A 121 -4.46 13.96 -3.44
CA ASP A 121 -3.33 14.49 -4.22
C ASP A 121 -3.66 15.89 -4.74
N CYS A 122 -3.72 16.86 -3.81
CA CYS A 122 -3.95 18.25 -4.15
C CYS A 122 -2.74 19.10 -3.77
N CYS A 123 -2.24 19.89 -4.73
CA CYS A 123 -1.11 20.80 -4.51
C CYS A 123 -1.59 22.05 -3.77
N HIS A 124 -0.76 22.60 -2.87
CA HIS A 124 -0.92 23.98 -2.42
C HIS A 124 -0.35 24.88 -3.52
N SER A 125 -1.21 25.50 -4.33
CA SER A 125 -0.76 26.58 -5.22
C SER A 125 -0.44 27.80 -4.36
N GLY A 126 0.83 27.99 -4.02
CA GLY A 126 1.36 29.05 -3.16
C GLY A 126 1.33 30.46 -3.78
N ALA A 127 0.28 30.79 -4.52
CA ALA A 127 -0.02 32.16 -4.98
C ALA A 127 -1.02 32.89 -4.07
N PHE A 128 -1.64 32.21 -3.09
CA PHE A 128 -2.67 32.81 -2.25
C PHE A 128 -2.57 32.28 -0.80
N GLY A 129 -2.09 33.13 0.11
CA GLY A 129 -2.24 32.94 1.56
C GLY A 129 -1.23 32.01 2.25
N THR A 130 -0.71 32.48 3.39
CA THR A 130 0.25 31.81 4.27
C THR A 130 -0.34 30.51 4.88
N PRO A 131 0.45 29.45 5.12
CA PRO A 131 -0.06 28.08 5.29
C PRO A 131 -0.59 27.81 6.70
N ALA A 132 -1.86 27.44 6.82
CA ALA A 132 -2.31 26.51 7.85
C ALA A 132 -2.06 25.10 7.31
N THR A 133 -1.02 24.42 7.81
CA THR A 133 -0.76 23.03 7.45
C THR A 133 -2.05 22.20 7.63
N LEU A 134 -2.43 21.39 6.65
CA LEU A 134 -3.57 20.44 6.71
C LEU A 134 -3.60 19.63 8.03
N GLY A 135 -2.42 19.41 8.63
CA GLY A 135 -2.23 18.79 9.94
C GLY A 135 -2.86 19.54 11.12
N GLN A 136 -3.04 20.85 11.08
CA GLN A 136 -3.68 21.63 12.15
C GLN A 136 -5.21 21.73 11.99
N VAL A 137 -5.71 21.66 10.74
CA VAL A 137 -7.14 21.80 10.43
C VAL A 137 -7.93 20.54 10.81
N ILE A 138 -7.37 19.35 10.59
CA ILE A 138 -8.03 18.08 10.92
C ILE A 138 -7.90 17.79 12.43
N THR A 139 -8.90 18.20 13.22
CA THR A 139 -8.88 18.07 14.69
C THR A 139 -9.63 16.86 15.23
N GLN A 140 -10.59 16.28 14.50
CA GLN A 140 -11.40 15.14 14.97
C GLN A 140 -11.59 14.05 13.92
N ILE A 141 -10.78 12.99 14.03
CA ILE A 141 -10.89 11.79 13.20
C ILE A 141 -11.71 10.75 13.94
N GLY A 142 -12.91 10.48 13.44
CA GLY A 142 -13.81 9.48 14.00
C GLY A 142 -13.30 8.05 13.76
N SER A 143 -13.89 7.10 14.49
CA SER A 143 -13.57 5.68 14.35
C SER A 143 -13.75 5.22 12.89
N GLY A 144 -12.79 4.44 12.41
CA GLY A 144 -12.79 3.88 11.07
C GLY A 144 -12.23 4.83 9.99
N VAL A 145 -11.81 6.05 10.32
CA VAL A 145 -11.33 7.03 9.33
C VAL A 145 -9.81 6.96 9.18
N THR A 146 -9.35 6.97 7.93
CA THR A 146 -7.93 7.13 7.55
C THR A 146 -7.83 8.20 6.49
N ILE A 147 -6.86 9.11 6.66
CA ILE A 147 -6.58 10.22 5.75
C ILE A 147 -5.12 10.15 5.36
N LEU A 148 -4.86 10.23 4.06
CA LEU A 148 -3.54 10.34 3.47
C LEU A 148 -3.54 11.51 2.49
N THR A 149 -2.76 12.55 2.74
CA THR A 149 -2.68 13.71 1.83
C THR A 149 -1.27 13.90 1.31
N ALA A 150 -1.14 14.23 0.03
CA ALA A 150 0.08 14.78 -0.51
C ALA A 150 0.43 16.07 0.25
N CYS A 151 1.72 16.35 0.39
CA CYS A 151 2.22 17.62 0.89
C CYS A 151 3.05 18.23 -0.23
N ARG A 152 2.65 19.41 -0.72
CA ARG A 152 3.48 20.18 -1.65
C ARG A 152 3.36 21.66 -1.38
N ASP A 153 4.44 22.27 -0.92
CA ASP A 153 4.64 23.70 -1.01
C ASP A 153 5.18 24.03 -2.42
N ASN A 154 4.30 24.56 -3.28
CA ASN A 154 4.63 25.43 -4.42
C ASN A 154 5.79 25.04 -5.36
N GLU A 155 6.12 23.77 -5.53
CA GLU A 155 6.97 23.35 -6.64
C GLU A 155 6.10 23.22 -7.90
N PRO A 156 6.49 23.83 -9.04
CA PRO A 156 5.83 23.55 -10.31
C PRO A 156 5.78 22.04 -10.46
N SER A 157 4.60 21.50 -10.71
CA SER A 157 4.36 20.09 -10.90
C SER A 157 5.35 19.56 -11.93
N MET A 158 6.49 19.04 -11.47
CA MET A 158 7.40 18.28 -12.30
C MET A 158 6.68 16.97 -12.60
N GLU A 159 5.82 17.03 -13.60
CA GLU A 159 5.23 15.88 -14.27
C GLU A 159 6.41 15.15 -14.92
N ARG A 160 6.95 14.16 -14.21
CA ARG A 160 7.82 13.15 -14.81
C ARG A 160 6.91 11.98 -15.14
N ASP A 161 6.73 11.72 -16.43
CA ASP A 161 5.87 10.65 -16.96
C ASP A 161 4.36 10.83 -16.73
N GLY A 162 3.87 12.08 -16.68
CA GLY A 162 2.42 12.37 -16.69
C GLY A 162 1.67 12.15 -15.37
N HIS A 163 2.38 12.01 -14.25
CA HIS A 163 1.82 11.82 -12.91
C HIS A 163 2.38 12.80 -11.89
N GLY A 164 1.58 13.11 -10.86
CA GLY A 164 2.11 13.67 -9.62
C GLY A 164 3.08 12.70 -8.92
N ILE A 165 4.12 13.21 -8.25
CA ILE A 165 5.08 12.41 -7.46
C ILE A 165 4.33 11.54 -6.43
N PHE A 166 3.35 12.11 -5.74
CA PHE A 166 2.54 11.39 -4.76
C PHE A 166 1.74 10.26 -5.43
N THR A 167 0.95 10.56 -6.47
CA THR A 167 0.20 9.53 -7.20
C THR A 167 1.10 8.44 -7.76
N ARG A 168 2.26 8.79 -8.34
CA ARG A 168 3.21 7.79 -8.85
C ARG A 168 3.69 6.83 -7.75
N LEU A 169 4.02 7.35 -6.56
CA LEU A 169 4.43 6.52 -5.43
C LEU A 169 3.27 5.71 -4.87
N LEU A 170 2.05 6.25 -4.86
CA LEU A 170 0.83 5.53 -4.51
C LEU A 170 0.56 4.37 -5.48
N LEU A 171 0.69 4.58 -6.79
CA LEU A 171 0.52 3.54 -7.80
C LEU A 171 1.59 2.44 -7.64
N HIS A 172 2.84 2.81 -7.38
CA HIS A 172 3.90 1.84 -7.08
C HIS A 172 3.65 1.06 -5.78
N ALA A 173 3.09 1.71 -4.75
CA ALA A 173 2.67 1.02 -3.54
C ALA A 173 1.55 0.01 -3.85
N LEU A 174 0.54 0.43 -4.62
CA LEU A 174 -0.60 -0.40 -5.03
C LEU A 174 -0.21 -1.50 -6.02
N SER A 175 0.87 -1.38 -6.77
CA SER A 175 1.37 -2.43 -7.69
C SER A 175 2.04 -3.60 -6.97
N GLY A 176 2.35 -3.44 -5.67
CA GLY A 176 2.97 -4.49 -4.87
C GLY A 176 4.14 -4.00 -4.03
N GLY A 177 4.66 -2.79 -4.27
CA GLY A 177 5.79 -2.25 -3.50
C GLY A 177 5.50 -2.13 -2.00
N ALA A 178 4.22 -1.97 -1.63
CA ALA A 178 3.77 -1.86 -0.24
C ALA A 178 3.05 -3.12 0.28
N ALA A 179 3.18 -4.26 -0.40
CA ALA A 179 2.53 -5.50 0.01
C ALA A 179 3.32 -6.23 1.10
N ASP A 180 2.62 -6.82 2.06
CA ASP A 180 3.21 -7.83 2.95
C ASP A 180 3.40 -9.18 2.23
N LEU A 181 4.02 -10.16 2.90
CA LEU A 181 4.27 -11.48 2.30
C LEU A 181 2.99 -12.30 2.10
N THR A 182 1.86 -11.86 2.65
CA THR A 182 0.54 -12.43 2.37
C THR A 182 -0.21 -11.70 1.25
N GLY A 183 0.44 -10.70 0.64
CA GLY A 183 -0.03 -9.93 -0.51
C GLY A 183 -0.92 -8.75 -0.16
N HIS A 184 -1.12 -8.41 1.12
CA HIS A 184 -2.01 -7.32 1.50
C HIS A 184 -1.32 -5.95 1.45
N ILE A 185 -1.96 -4.99 0.79
CA ILE A 185 -1.56 -3.58 0.78
C ILE A 185 -2.56 -2.78 1.61
N THR A 186 -2.09 -2.04 2.61
CA THR A 186 -2.90 -1.29 3.58
C THR A 186 -2.60 0.21 3.50
N PRO A 187 -3.48 1.10 4.02
CA PRO A 187 -3.14 2.52 4.08
C PRO A 187 -1.84 2.81 4.84
N GLY A 188 -1.56 2.06 5.91
CA GLY A 188 -0.32 2.17 6.67
C GLY A 188 0.91 1.75 5.87
N SER A 189 0.84 0.64 5.12
CA SER A 189 1.96 0.22 4.28
C SER A 189 2.17 1.15 3.08
N VAL A 190 1.09 1.70 2.50
CA VAL A 190 1.17 2.75 1.48
C VAL A 190 1.90 3.98 2.02
N TYR A 191 1.52 4.47 3.21
CA TYR A 191 2.22 5.61 3.82
C TYR A 191 3.70 5.30 4.03
N ALA A 192 4.03 4.16 4.65
CA ALA A 192 5.42 3.76 4.89
C ALA A 192 6.23 3.66 3.58
N HIS A 193 5.64 3.13 2.52
CA HIS A 193 6.26 3.03 1.20
C HIS A 193 6.54 4.40 0.58
N ILE A 194 5.57 5.32 0.64
CA ILE A 194 5.74 6.69 0.13
C ILE A 194 6.80 7.42 0.96
N ASP A 195 6.74 7.29 2.29
CA ASP A 195 7.64 7.93 3.25
C ASP A 195 9.11 7.54 3.05
N GLN A 196 9.37 6.27 2.73
CA GLN A 196 10.71 5.74 2.41
C GLN A 196 11.27 6.27 1.09
N ALA A 197 10.41 6.60 0.13
CA ALA A 197 10.82 7.11 -1.16
C ALA A 197 11.15 8.62 -1.15
N LEU A 198 10.80 9.32 -0.06
CA LEU A 198 11.06 10.74 0.12
C LEU A 198 12.36 10.96 0.91
N GLY A 199 13.23 11.84 0.40
CA GLY A 199 14.51 12.17 1.04
C GLY A 199 14.35 12.92 2.37
N GLU A 200 15.45 13.06 3.12
CA GLU A 200 15.45 13.66 4.46
C GLU A 200 14.95 15.11 4.52
N TRP A 201 15.04 15.83 3.40
CA TRP A 201 14.60 17.23 3.24
C TRP A 201 13.27 17.35 2.48
N GLY A 202 12.68 16.24 2.06
CA GLY A 202 11.42 16.20 1.35
C GLY A 202 10.23 16.38 2.29
N GLN A 203 9.24 17.16 1.87
CA GLN A 203 7.99 17.29 2.61
C GLN A 203 7.27 15.92 2.63
N ARG A 204 6.94 15.43 3.83
CA ARG A 204 6.29 14.12 4.02
C ARG A 204 4.77 14.26 3.93
N PRO A 205 4.05 13.28 3.35
CA PRO A 205 2.59 13.28 3.32
C PRO A 205 2.01 13.27 4.73
N VAL A 206 0.84 13.87 4.91
CA VAL A 206 0.12 13.75 6.18
C VAL A 206 -0.61 12.41 6.19
N PHE A 207 -0.31 11.60 7.20
CA PHE A 207 -1.06 10.39 7.50
C PHE A 207 -1.72 10.51 8.87
N LYS A 208 -3.04 10.42 8.89
CA LYS A 208 -3.81 10.41 10.13
C LYS A 208 -4.86 9.33 10.09
N THR A 209 -5.01 8.59 11.19
CA THR A 209 -5.92 7.45 11.23
C THR A 209 -6.47 7.22 12.63
N ASN A 210 -7.71 6.72 12.71
CA ASN A 210 -8.33 6.22 13.94
C ASN A 210 -9.02 4.89 13.60
N VAL A 211 -8.22 3.84 13.48
CA VAL A 211 -8.70 2.48 13.15
C VAL A 211 -8.11 1.48 14.13
N SER A 212 -8.89 0.45 14.49
CA SER A 212 -8.38 -0.68 15.27
C SER A 212 -7.63 -1.69 14.40
N GLN A 213 -7.91 -1.70 13.10
CA GLN A 213 -7.27 -2.56 12.10
C GLN A 213 -7.37 -1.89 10.73
N PHE A 214 -6.31 -1.97 9.94
CA PHE A 214 -6.35 -1.52 8.56
C PHE A 214 -7.13 -2.47 7.65
N ILE A 215 -7.87 -1.90 6.71
CA ILE A 215 -8.36 -2.66 5.55
C ILE A 215 -7.24 -2.85 4.53
N SER A 216 -7.37 -3.91 3.74
CA SER A 216 -6.60 -4.06 2.52
C SER A 216 -7.22 -3.22 1.40
N LEU A 217 -6.46 -2.23 0.92
CA LEU A 217 -6.79 -1.40 -0.25
C LEU A 217 -6.73 -2.22 -1.53
N ARG A 218 -5.74 -3.10 -1.62
CA ARG A 218 -5.57 -4.05 -2.71
C ARG A 218 -4.81 -5.27 -2.19
N LYS A 219 -5.13 -6.44 -2.73
CA LYS A 219 -4.36 -7.66 -2.52
C LYS A 219 -3.63 -8.00 -3.81
N ILE A 220 -2.36 -8.40 -3.72
CA ILE A 220 -1.57 -8.92 -4.84
C ILE A 220 -1.20 -10.38 -4.58
N ASN A 221 -0.65 -11.05 -5.59
CA ASN A 221 -0.13 -12.40 -5.41
C ASN A 221 1.03 -12.38 -4.41
N PRO A 222 0.98 -13.21 -3.35
CA PRO A 222 2.11 -13.41 -2.46
C PRO A 222 3.39 -13.80 -3.22
N PRO A 223 4.58 -13.33 -2.79
CA PRO A 223 5.84 -13.66 -3.45
C PRO A 223 6.22 -15.14 -3.33
N ILE A 224 5.62 -15.85 -2.36
CA ILE A 224 5.71 -17.31 -2.19
C ILE A 224 4.32 -17.87 -1.88
N PRO A 225 4.04 -19.15 -2.19
CA PRO A 225 2.76 -19.77 -1.87
C PRO A 225 2.45 -19.73 -0.36
N LEU A 226 1.20 -19.46 0.01
CA LEU A 226 0.80 -19.36 1.42
C LEU A 226 0.91 -20.69 2.16
N ASP A 227 0.77 -21.82 1.47
CA ASP A 227 1.03 -23.14 2.05
C ASP A 227 2.50 -23.29 2.44
N VAL A 228 3.45 -22.86 1.60
CA VAL A 228 4.89 -22.84 1.96
C VAL A 228 5.12 -21.95 3.19
N LEU A 229 4.48 -20.78 3.25
CA LEU A 229 4.57 -19.89 4.40
C LEU A 229 4.00 -20.54 5.68
N ARG A 230 2.88 -21.27 5.60
CA ARG A 230 2.29 -21.98 6.75
C ARG A 230 3.15 -23.15 7.24
N ARG A 231 4.02 -23.71 6.41
CA ARG A 231 4.94 -24.79 6.81
C ARG A 231 6.15 -24.31 7.59
N LEU A 232 6.30 -23.00 7.82
CA LEU A 232 7.38 -22.45 8.65
C LEU A 232 7.48 -23.12 10.02
N THR A 233 6.34 -23.44 10.64
CA THR A 233 6.26 -24.12 11.95
C THR A 233 6.52 -25.63 11.87
N GLU A 234 6.50 -26.22 10.68
CA GLU A 234 6.94 -27.61 10.47
C GLU A 234 8.46 -27.72 10.42
N TYR A 235 9.14 -26.69 9.90
CA TYR A 235 10.61 -26.64 9.84
C TYR A 235 11.24 -26.18 11.16
N PHE A 236 10.65 -25.18 11.79
CA PHE A 236 11.17 -24.61 13.03
C PHE A 236 10.13 -24.82 14.13
N THR A 237 10.39 -25.71 15.09
CA THR A 237 9.43 -26.01 16.17
C THR A 237 9.35 -24.89 17.20
N ALA A 238 10.46 -24.14 17.35
CA ALA A 238 10.55 -22.87 18.03
C ALA A 238 11.32 -21.86 17.15
N PRO A 239 11.10 -20.54 17.33
CA PRO A 239 11.73 -19.53 16.47
C PRO A 239 13.26 -19.56 16.44
N GLN A 240 13.87 -19.92 17.57
CA GLN A 240 15.33 -20.00 17.75
C GLN A 240 15.97 -21.27 17.19
N ASP A 241 15.17 -22.21 16.65
CA ASP A 241 15.68 -23.49 16.19
C ASP A 241 16.63 -23.33 14.99
N LYS A 242 17.58 -24.25 14.89
CA LYS A 242 18.40 -24.45 13.71
C LYS A 242 17.90 -25.66 12.95
N PHE A 243 17.56 -25.49 11.68
CA PHE A 243 17.19 -26.59 10.81
C PHE A 243 18.47 -27.15 10.17
N ALA A 244 18.84 -28.38 10.54
CA ALA A 244 20.02 -29.05 9.99
C ALA A 244 19.79 -29.40 8.52
N LEU A 245 20.80 -29.14 7.70
CA LEU A 245 20.83 -29.49 6.28
C LEU A 245 21.98 -30.47 6.06
N ASP A 246 21.87 -31.27 5.00
CA ASP A 246 22.92 -32.16 4.55
C ASP A 246 22.86 -32.31 3.02
N PRO A 247 23.85 -32.97 2.38
CA PRO A 247 23.87 -33.13 0.93
C PRO A 247 22.63 -33.79 0.31
N SER A 248 21.76 -34.44 1.07
CA SER A 248 20.53 -35.05 0.54
C SER A 248 19.40 -34.05 0.23
N PHE A 249 19.57 -32.79 0.60
CA PHE A 249 18.67 -31.69 0.24
C PHE A 249 18.92 -31.16 -1.18
N GLU A 250 20.12 -31.35 -1.72
CA GLU A 250 20.50 -30.81 -3.01
C GLU A 250 20.12 -31.77 -4.15
N LYS A 251 19.21 -31.33 -5.03
CA LYS A 251 18.63 -32.17 -6.11
C LYS A 251 19.66 -32.71 -7.09
N THR A 252 20.78 -32.01 -7.26
CA THR A 252 21.86 -32.41 -8.18
C THR A 252 22.78 -33.48 -7.59
N ASN A 253 22.71 -33.75 -6.29
CA ASN A 253 23.55 -34.72 -5.59
C ASN A 253 23.00 -36.15 -5.69
N VAL A 254 22.96 -36.69 -6.92
CA VAL A 254 22.52 -38.06 -7.22
C VAL A 254 23.71 -38.98 -7.52
N LYS A 255 23.52 -40.30 -7.37
CA LYS A 255 24.60 -41.32 -7.45
C LYS A 255 25.45 -41.27 -8.72
N ASP A 256 24.89 -40.81 -9.83
CA ASP A 256 25.51 -40.84 -11.16
C ASP A 256 25.86 -39.44 -11.72
N ALA A 257 25.69 -38.37 -10.94
CA ALA A 257 26.02 -37.00 -11.38
C ALA A 257 27.52 -36.71 -11.27
N THR A 258 28.12 -35.94 -12.19
CA THR A 258 29.50 -35.45 -12.03
C THR A 258 29.59 -33.99 -12.43
N PRO A 259 30.56 -33.20 -11.90
CA PRO A 259 31.44 -33.45 -10.75
C PRO A 259 30.79 -33.02 -9.41
N HIS A 260 31.29 -33.55 -8.26
CA HIS A 260 30.88 -33.19 -6.87
C HIS A 260 29.69 -33.94 -6.24
N ILE A 261 29.77 -35.27 -6.16
CA ILE A 261 28.86 -36.11 -5.37
C ILE A 261 29.34 -36.21 -3.91
N THR A 262 28.43 -36.05 -2.94
CA THR A 262 28.71 -36.27 -1.51
C THR A 262 27.57 -37.06 -0.85
N LYS A 263 27.85 -38.09 -0.03
CA LYS A 263 26.81 -38.79 0.74
C LYS A 263 26.36 -37.95 1.95
N PRO A 264 25.07 -37.97 2.36
CA PRO A 264 23.95 -38.72 1.78
C PRO A 264 23.46 -38.14 0.45
N TYR A 265 22.96 -39.00 -0.43
CA TYR A 265 22.40 -38.59 -1.75
C TYR A 265 21.03 -37.95 -1.62
N ALA A 266 20.66 -37.17 -2.62
CA ALA A 266 19.36 -36.52 -2.74
C ALA A 266 18.19 -37.46 -2.44
N THR A 267 17.27 -37.06 -1.56
CA THR A 267 15.99 -37.77 -1.35
C THR A 267 14.82 -36.89 -1.80
N PRO A 268 13.74 -37.45 -2.38
CA PRO A 268 12.60 -36.65 -2.83
C PRO A 268 11.99 -35.76 -1.74
N GLU A 269 11.96 -36.25 -0.50
CA GLU A 269 11.46 -35.50 0.67
C GLU A 269 12.35 -34.28 0.98
N ASN A 270 13.66 -34.48 1.12
CA ASN A 270 14.57 -33.39 1.46
C ASN A 270 14.71 -32.39 0.32
N VAL A 271 14.71 -32.85 -0.94
CA VAL A 271 14.70 -31.95 -2.11
C VAL A 271 13.46 -31.05 -2.11
N ARG A 272 12.28 -31.58 -1.78
CA ARG A 272 11.07 -30.77 -1.65
C ARG A 272 11.19 -29.75 -0.52
N ARG A 273 11.57 -30.19 0.68
CA ARG A 273 11.79 -29.29 1.84
C ARG A 273 12.83 -28.21 1.54
N PHE A 274 13.89 -28.55 0.81
CA PHE A 274 14.92 -27.59 0.42
C PHE A 274 14.36 -26.51 -0.50
N GLY A 275 13.57 -26.88 -1.50
CA GLY A 275 12.92 -25.93 -2.40
C GLY A 275 11.97 -24.98 -1.67
N GLU A 276 11.30 -25.45 -0.63
CA GLU A 276 10.46 -24.63 0.26
C GLU A 276 11.31 -23.69 1.13
N LEU A 277 12.39 -24.19 1.74
CA LEU A 277 13.34 -23.38 2.52
C LEU A 277 14.08 -22.33 1.67
N GLN A 278 14.39 -22.65 0.41
CA GLN A 278 14.98 -21.70 -0.54
C GLN A 278 14.00 -20.60 -0.94
N GLN A 279 12.71 -20.91 -1.10
CA GLN A 279 11.68 -19.88 -1.31
C GLN A 279 11.57 -18.94 -0.10
N LEU A 280 11.58 -19.51 1.12
CA LEU A 280 11.56 -18.74 2.37
C LEU A 280 12.82 -17.86 2.53
N GLU A 281 13.98 -18.35 2.10
CA GLU A 281 15.23 -17.56 2.06
C GLU A 281 15.16 -16.43 1.03
N GLY A 282 14.58 -16.69 -0.15
CA GLY A 282 14.39 -15.68 -1.20
C GLY A 282 13.51 -14.50 -0.80
N VAL A 283 12.62 -14.67 0.19
CA VAL A 283 11.83 -13.58 0.80
C VAL A 283 12.36 -13.12 2.16
N GLY A 284 13.57 -13.55 2.54
CA GLY A 284 14.27 -13.11 3.73
C GLY A 284 13.72 -13.64 5.06
N LEU A 285 12.90 -14.69 5.05
CA LEU A 285 12.39 -15.33 6.27
C LEU A 285 13.38 -16.32 6.88
N VAL A 286 14.13 -17.01 6.02
CA VAL A 286 15.17 -17.99 6.41
C VAL A 286 16.52 -17.46 5.96
N VAL A 287 17.59 -17.81 6.69
CA VAL A 287 18.97 -17.50 6.32
C VAL A 287 19.87 -18.71 6.59
N PRO A 288 20.82 -19.04 5.70
CA PRO A 288 21.81 -20.08 5.98
C PRO A 288 22.78 -19.65 7.10
N ASN A 289 23.19 -20.60 7.93
CA ASN A 289 24.19 -20.39 8.98
C ASN A 289 25.59 -20.72 8.46
N ASP A 290 26.59 -19.93 8.86
CA ASP A 290 28.02 -20.14 8.57
C ASP A 290 28.37 -20.21 7.06
N THR A 291 27.47 -19.73 6.19
CA THR A 291 27.68 -19.61 4.74
C THR A 291 26.69 -18.61 4.15
N ARG A 292 26.92 -18.19 2.90
CA ARG A 292 26.07 -17.20 2.21
C ARG A 292 24.91 -17.79 1.42
N HIS A 293 25.02 -19.04 0.97
CA HIS A 293 24.03 -19.63 0.06
C HIS A 293 23.49 -20.94 0.64
N MET A 294 22.18 -21.14 0.52
CA MET A 294 21.50 -22.37 0.96
C MET A 294 22.15 -23.62 0.36
N PHE A 295 22.61 -23.56 -0.89
CA PHE A 295 23.34 -24.66 -1.55
C PHE A 295 24.55 -25.14 -0.72
N PHE A 296 25.44 -24.23 -0.32
CA PHE A 296 26.59 -24.58 0.50
C PHE A 296 26.17 -25.02 1.90
N ALA A 297 25.07 -24.47 2.42
CA ALA A 297 24.56 -24.91 3.73
C ALA A 297 24.14 -26.38 3.70
N ALA A 298 23.54 -26.84 2.60
CA ALA A 298 23.25 -28.26 2.38
C ALA A 298 24.52 -29.08 2.11
N MET A 299 25.32 -28.70 1.11
CA MET A 299 26.47 -29.50 0.67
C MET A 299 27.58 -29.63 1.72
N GLU A 300 27.70 -28.68 2.65
CA GLU A 300 28.67 -28.70 3.74
C GLU A 300 28.06 -29.17 5.08
N SER A 301 26.84 -29.73 5.06
CA SER A 301 26.12 -30.23 6.24
C SER A 301 25.98 -29.22 7.37
N LYS A 302 25.66 -27.97 7.02
CA LYS A 302 25.43 -26.86 7.97
C LYS A 302 23.95 -26.80 8.36
N SER A 303 23.42 -25.61 8.62
CA SER A 303 22.02 -25.40 9.00
C SER A 303 21.50 -24.08 8.45
N CYS A 304 20.20 -23.85 8.59
CA CYS A 304 19.58 -22.54 8.43
C CYS A 304 18.74 -22.18 9.65
N SER A 305 18.40 -20.90 9.78
CA SER A 305 17.63 -20.34 10.89
C SER A 305 16.67 -19.26 10.39
N LEU A 306 15.68 -18.92 11.21
CA LEU A 306 14.79 -17.80 10.94
C LEU A 306 15.52 -16.46 11.13
N THR A 307 15.17 -15.49 10.29
CA THR A 307 15.56 -14.08 10.50
C THR A 307 14.60 -13.40 11.49
N ALA A 308 14.84 -12.15 11.86
CA ALA A 308 13.87 -11.38 12.65
C ALA A 308 12.48 -11.29 11.97
N LEU A 309 12.44 -11.17 10.64
CA LEU A 309 11.20 -11.23 9.87
C LEU A 309 10.61 -12.65 9.88
N GLY A 310 11.47 -13.67 9.76
CA GLY A 310 11.12 -15.08 9.96
C GLY A 310 10.38 -15.33 11.27
N HIS A 311 10.91 -14.82 12.39
CA HIS A 311 10.28 -14.92 13.71
C HIS A 311 8.88 -14.28 13.75
N HIS A 312 8.72 -13.12 13.11
CA HIS A 312 7.41 -12.45 13.04
C HIS A 312 6.38 -13.33 12.31
N TYR A 313 6.72 -13.82 11.12
CA TYR A 313 5.82 -14.67 10.34
C TYR A 313 5.58 -16.04 10.99
N TRP A 314 6.59 -16.60 11.66
CA TRP A 314 6.43 -17.81 12.46
C TRP A 314 5.34 -17.65 13.52
N ASN A 315 5.35 -16.53 14.25
CA ASN A 315 4.33 -16.24 15.26
C ASN A 315 2.94 -16.05 14.64
N LEU A 316 2.85 -15.46 13.44
CA LEU A 316 1.58 -15.32 12.73
C LEU A 316 1.01 -16.67 12.29
N VAL A 317 1.85 -17.56 11.74
CA VAL A 317 1.46 -18.93 11.39
C VAL A 317 1.03 -19.70 12.65
N LYS A 318 1.82 -19.62 13.73
CA LYS A 318 1.54 -20.31 14.98
C LYS A 318 0.22 -19.85 15.64
N ALA A 319 -0.15 -18.60 15.42
CA ALA A 319 -1.41 -18.01 15.89
C ALA A 319 -2.57 -18.15 14.88
N GLU A 320 -2.40 -18.95 13.82
CA GLU A 320 -3.41 -19.21 12.77
C GLU A 320 -3.90 -17.94 12.06
N LYS A 321 -3.00 -16.97 11.84
CA LYS A 321 -3.30 -15.68 11.18
C LYS A 321 -2.95 -15.65 9.69
N ILE A 322 -2.43 -16.74 9.14
CA ILE A 322 -2.00 -16.87 7.73
C ILE A 322 -2.67 -18.08 7.09
#